data_AF-A0A7S3XBC5-F1
#
_entry.id   AF-A0A7S3XBC5-F1
#
_cell.length_a   1.000
_cell.length_b   1.000
_cell.length_c   1.000
_cell.angle_alpha   90.00
_cell.angle_beta   90.00
_cell.angle_gamma   90.00
#
_symmetry.space_group_name_H-M   'P 1'
#
loop_
_entity.id
_entity.type
_entity.pdbx_description
1 polymer ?
#
loop_
_entity_poly.entity_id
_entity_poly.type
_entity_poly.pdbx_seq_one_letter_code
_entity_poly.pdbx_strand_id
1 'polypeptide(L)'
;VLEAEAVLAAALQQLEGNPQACEELRGAPIFASVLSRVAQYDAICSMMVNPDMKTLWESEDGKFELHQTQGAWFDYKMTLNLDAPLSECICTGEEVDLIPKAQPMVVGTPEKLGPCSKFFTVTLMKLSVIFFRVELLFEVLRVRNRQFGFLTESIRSNFPADGRHIPEKG
;
A
#
# COMPACT_ATOMS: atom_id res chain seq x y z
N VAL A 1 9.82 -6.57 10.46
CA VAL A 1 9.09 -6.78 11.74
C VAL A 1 9.20 -8.23 12.17
N LEU A 2 8.97 -9.20 11.26
CA LEU A 2 9.18 -10.64 11.49
C LEU A 2 10.55 -11.00 12.09
N GLU A 3 11.66 -10.41 11.63
CA GLU A 3 12.99 -10.67 12.21
C GLU A 3 13.13 -10.16 13.66
N ALA A 4 12.51 -9.01 13.98
CA ALA A 4 12.54 -8.45 15.33
C ALA A 4 11.67 -9.27 16.30
N GLU A 5 10.54 -9.79 15.82
CA GLU A 5 9.70 -10.74 16.54
C GLU A 5 10.40 -12.07 16.78
N ALA A 6 11.08 -12.61 15.76
CA ALA A 6 11.83 -13.86 15.86
C ALA A 6 12.99 -13.74 16.87
N VAL A 7 13.70 -12.60 16.88
CA VAL A 7 14.77 -12.33 17.87
C VAL A 7 14.20 -12.21 19.28
N LEU A 8 13.06 -11.55 19.48
CA LEU A 8 12.41 -11.45 20.79
C LEU A 8 11.85 -12.80 21.27
N ALA A 9 11.29 -13.61 20.37
CA ALA A 9 10.81 -14.95 20.68
C ALA A 9 11.97 -15.88 21.07
N ALA A 10 13.07 -15.84 20.34
CA ALA A 10 14.28 -16.59 20.66
C ALA A 10 14.89 -16.15 22.00
N ALA A 11 14.93 -14.85 22.28
CA ALA A 11 15.40 -14.32 23.56
C ALA A 11 14.51 -14.77 24.73
N LEU A 12 13.18 -14.72 24.58
CA LEU A 12 12.24 -15.21 25.59
C LEU A 12 12.38 -16.73 25.81
N GLN A 13 12.56 -17.50 24.75
CA GLN A 13 12.75 -18.95 24.82
C GLN A 13 14.04 -19.31 25.55
N GLN A 14 15.13 -18.56 25.31
CA GLN A 14 16.39 -18.73 26.04
C GLN A 14 16.27 -18.35 27.53
N LEU A 15 15.29 -17.51 27.87
CA LEU A 15 15.04 -17.03 29.24
C LEU A 15 13.92 -17.80 29.96
N GLU A 16 13.33 -18.85 29.39
CA GLU A 16 12.23 -19.62 30.02
C GLU A 16 12.59 -20.19 31.40
N GLY A 17 13.88 -20.43 31.67
CA GLY A 17 14.38 -20.87 32.98
C GLY A 17 14.61 -19.74 34.00
N ASN A 18 14.42 -18.48 33.61
CA ASN A 18 14.61 -17.30 34.46
C ASN A 18 13.38 -16.36 34.35
N PRO A 19 12.36 -16.58 35.21
CA PRO A 19 11.11 -15.81 35.18
C PRO A 19 11.33 -14.31 35.35
N GLN A 20 12.31 -13.90 36.14
CA GLN A 20 12.59 -12.50 36.43
C GLN A 20 13.17 -11.78 35.21
N ALA A 21 14.09 -12.43 34.48
CA ALA A 21 14.62 -11.88 33.23
C ALA A 21 13.57 -11.81 32.12
N CYS A 22 12.64 -12.77 32.08
CA CYS A 22 11.47 -12.71 31.20
C CYS A 22 10.58 -11.50 31.51
N GLU A 23 10.33 -11.19 32.79
CA GLU A 23 9.55 -10.01 33.18
C GLU A 23 10.28 -8.70 32.89
N GLU A 24 11.58 -8.64 33.15
CA GLU A 24 12.41 -7.47 32.82
C GLU A 24 12.42 -7.18 31.30
N LEU A 25 12.52 -8.24 30.48
CA LEU A 25 12.45 -8.11 29.02
C LEU A 25 11.07 -7.62 28.57
N ARG A 26 9.98 -8.16 29.15
CA ARG A 26 8.61 -7.72 28.84
C ARG A 26 8.33 -6.29 29.29
N GLY A 27 8.95 -5.86 30.39
CA GLY A 27 8.87 -4.49 30.90
C GLY A 27 9.74 -3.49 30.12
N ALA A 28 10.62 -3.95 29.23
CA ALA A 28 11.51 -3.09 28.49
C ALA A 28 10.75 -2.22 27.46
N PRO A 29 11.09 -0.94 27.30
CA PRO A 29 10.44 -0.05 26.33
C PRO A 29 10.51 -0.57 24.88
N ILE A 30 11.58 -1.30 24.54
CA ILE A 30 11.74 -1.90 23.20
C ILE A 30 10.73 -3.01 22.95
N PHE A 31 10.42 -3.83 23.96
CA PHE A 31 9.44 -4.90 23.86
C PHE A 31 8.04 -4.33 23.66
N ALA A 32 7.66 -3.32 24.44
CA ALA A 32 6.41 -2.59 24.25
C ALA A 32 6.31 -1.94 22.86
N SER A 33 7.42 -1.40 22.33
CA SER A 33 7.47 -0.82 20.99
C SER A 33 7.28 -1.87 19.89
N VAL A 34 7.93 -3.03 20.00
CA VAL A 34 7.75 -4.12 19.04
C VAL A 34 6.31 -4.63 19.10
N LEU A 35 5.78 -4.93 20.29
CA LEU A 35 4.43 -5.45 20.48
C LEU A 35 3.35 -4.49 19.96
N SER A 36 3.54 -3.17 20.17
CA SER A 36 2.67 -2.14 19.58
C SER A 36 2.73 -2.14 18.05
N ARG A 37 3.90 -2.36 17.45
CA ARG A 37 4.03 -2.44 15.98
C ARG A 37 3.36 -3.70 15.45
N VAL A 38 3.55 -4.85 16.09
CA VAL A 38 2.86 -6.11 15.72
C VAL A 38 1.36 -5.91 15.73
N ALA A 39 0.80 -5.41 16.83
CA ALA A 39 -0.63 -5.18 16.97
C ALA A 39 -1.20 -4.22 15.91
N GLN A 40 -0.39 -3.26 15.45
CA GLN A 40 -0.78 -2.36 14.36
C GLN A 40 -0.72 -3.02 12.99
N TYR A 41 0.29 -3.87 12.73
CA TYR A 41 0.31 -4.70 11.53
C TYR A 41 -0.89 -5.64 11.50
N ASP A 42 -1.22 -6.28 12.63
CA ASP A 42 -2.42 -7.11 12.76
C ASP A 42 -3.71 -6.30 12.58
N ALA A 43 -3.77 -5.07 13.12
CA ALA A 43 -4.91 -4.17 12.92
C ALA A 43 -5.07 -3.76 11.45
N ILE A 44 -3.99 -3.39 10.76
CA ILE A 44 -4.03 -3.07 9.32
C ILE A 44 -4.40 -4.32 8.52
N CYS A 45 -3.80 -5.48 8.82
CA CYS A 45 -4.15 -6.75 8.21
C CYS A 45 -5.64 -7.09 8.38
N SER A 46 -6.19 -6.93 9.59
CA SER A 46 -7.61 -7.17 9.87
C SER A 46 -8.54 -6.15 9.21
N MET A 47 -8.15 -4.88 9.09
CA MET A 47 -8.88 -3.89 8.28
C MET A 47 -8.87 -4.23 6.79
N MET A 48 -7.86 -4.98 6.34
CA MET A 48 -7.77 -5.52 4.98
C MET A 48 -8.43 -6.90 4.82
N VAL A 49 -8.96 -7.52 5.88
CA VAL A 49 -9.72 -8.76 5.78
C VAL A 49 -11.16 -8.40 5.43
N ASN A 50 -11.49 -8.49 4.15
CA ASN A 50 -12.88 -8.51 3.72
C ASN A 50 -13.27 -9.99 3.49
N PRO A 51 -14.13 -10.58 4.34
CA PRO A 51 -14.44 -12.00 4.29
C PRO A 51 -15.09 -12.45 2.98
N ASP A 52 -15.65 -11.50 2.21
CA ASP A 52 -16.32 -11.77 0.94
C ASP A 52 -15.39 -11.65 -0.28
N MET A 53 -14.09 -11.43 -0.09
CA MET A 53 -13.11 -11.39 -1.19
C MET A 53 -12.67 -12.79 -1.63
N LYS A 54 -12.70 -13.03 -2.94
CA LYS A 54 -12.21 -14.26 -3.58
C LYS A 54 -10.75 -14.09 -3.97
N THR A 55 -9.87 -14.97 -3.49
CA THR A 55 -8.49 -15.07 -4.00
C THR A 55 -8.51 -15.45 -5.48
N LEU A 56 -7.93 -14.61 -6.33
CA LEU A 56 -7.75 -14.86 -7.77
C LEU A 56 -6.34 -15.33 -8.10
N TRP A 57 -5.35 -14.94 -7.29
CA TRP A 57 -3.95 -15.34 -7.45
C TRP A 57 -3.24 -15.34 -6.08
N GLU A 58 -2.35 -16.30 -5.87
CA GLU A 58 -1.54 -16.45 -4.65
C GLU A 58 -0.22 -17.12 -4.99
N SER A 59 0.88 -16.56 -4.49
CA SER A 59 2.23 -17.14 -4.56
C SER A 59 3.02 -16.78 -3.30
N GLU A 60 4.27 -17.25 -3.20
CA GLU A 60 5.20 -16.85 -2.14
C GLU A 60 5.48 -15.34 -2.15
N ASP A 61 5.31 -14.68 -3.30
CA ASP A 61 5.56 -13.25 -3.48
C ASP A 61 4.33 -12.39 -3.16
N GLY A 62 3.16 -12.97 -2.95
CA GLY A 62 1.96 -12.19 -2.69
C GLY A 62 0.63 -12.86 -2.95
N LYS A 63 -0.43 -12.05 -2.88
CA LYS A 63 -1.81 -12.48 -3.05
C LYS A 63 -2.65 -11.39 -3.71
N PHE A 64 -3.57 -11.78 -4.59
CA PHE A 64 -4.55 -10.90 -5.22
C PHE A 64 -5.96 -11.43 -4.96
N GLU A 65 -6.80 -10.59 -4.37
CA GLU A 65 -8.16 -10.89 -3.95
C GLU A 65 -9.13 -9.92 -4.61
N LEU A 66 -10.32 -10.40 -4.99
CA LEU A 66 -11.36 -9.61 -5.64
C LEU A 66 -12.70 -9.88 -4.99
N HIS A 67 -13.43 -8.82 -4.63
CA HIS A 67 -14.84 -8.86 -4.29
C HIS A 67 -15.63 -8.16 -5.40
N GLN A 68 -16.42 -8.95 -6.12
CA GLN A 68 -17.28 -8.46 -7.19
C GLN A 68 -18.67 -8.17 -6.62
N THR A 69 -19.06 -6.89 -6.59
CA THR A 69 -20.43 -6.51 -6.20
C THR A 69 -21.42 -6.75 -7.34
N GLN A 70 -22.73 -6.81 -7.04
CA GLN A 70 -23.79 -6.80 -8.07
C GLN A 70 -23.90 -5.40 -8.69
N GLY A 71 -22.94 -5.05 -9.55
CA GLY A 71 -22.83 -3.75 -10.18
C GLY A 71 -21.58 -3.62 -11.05
N ALA A 72 -21.32 -2.43 -11.56
CA ALA A 72 -20.13 -2.12 -12.36
C ALA A 72 -18.85 -1.95 -11.51
N TRP A 73 -18.96 -2.09 -10.19
CA TRP A 73 -17.88 -1.85 -9.24
C TRP A 73 -17.36 -3.16 -8.66
N PHE A 74 -16.05 -3.23 -8.48
CA PHE A 74 -15.37 -4.32 -7.80
C PHE A 74 -14.36 -3.74 -6.82
N ASP A 75 -14.21 -4.41 -5.68
CA ASP A 75 -13.15 -4.14 -4.74
C ASP A 75 -12.04 -5.15 -4.98
N TYR A 76 -10.79 -4.72 -4.98
CA TYR A 76 -9.66 -5.64 -5.04
C TYR A 76 -8.65 -5.33 -3.95
N LYS A 77 -7.90 -6.36 -3.58
CA LYS A 77 -6.79 -6.27 -2.65
C LYS A 77 -5.60 -6.99 -3.22
N MET A 78 -4.43 -6.39 -3.13
CA MET A 78 -3.18 -6.98 -3.55
C MET A 78 -2.17 -6.85 -2.43
N THR A 79 -1.63 -7.98 -1.99
CA THR A 79 -0.50 -8.06 -1.06
C THR A 79 0.71 -8.49 -1.87
N LEU A 80 1.82 -7.77 -1.76
CA LEU A 80 3.07 -8.12 -2.43
C LEU A 80 4.22 -8.03 -1.42
N ASN A 81 5.10 -9.02 -1.46
CA ASN A 81 6.39 -8.96 -0.80
C ASN A 81 7.33 -8.16 -1.70
N LEU A 82 7.83 -7.04 -1.18
CA LEU A 82 8.75 -6.17 -1.89
C LEU A 82 10.06 -6.14 -1.09
N ASP A 83 11.14 -6.60 -1.71
CA ASP A 83 12.49 -6.55 -1.15
C ASP A 83 13.08 -5.13 -1.15
N ALA A 84 12.46 -4.22 -1.90
CA ALA A 84 12.86 -2.82 -1.96
C ALA A 84 12.17 -2.00 -0.85
N PRO A 85 12.86 -0.99 -0.28
CA PRO A 85 12.24 -0.04 0.63
C PRO A 85 11.02 0.62 -0.03
N LEU A 86 9.92 0.78 0.72
CA LEU A 86 8.71 1.46 0.23
C LEU A 86 9.04 2.82 -0.40
N SER A 87 10.03 3.56 0.12
CA SER A 87 10.50 4.83 -0.45
C SER A 87 10.97 4.73 -1.91
N GLU A 88 11.51 3.59 -2.32
CA GLU A 88 11.97 3.31 -3.69
C GLU A 88 10.81 2.82 -4.56
N CYS A 89 9.90 2.02 -4.01
CA CYS A 89 8.68 1.59 -4.71
C CYS A 89 7.79 2.78 -5.12
N ILE A 90 7.83 3.87 -4.33
CA ILE A 90 7.03 5.09 -4.55
C ILE A 90 7.56 5.96 -5.71
N CYS A 91 8.81 5.75 -6.16
CA CYS A 91 9.40 6.48 -7.29
C CYS A 91 8.68 6.17 -8.62
N THR A 92 8.15 4.96 -8.79
CA THR A 92 7.54 4.53 -10.06
C THR A 92 6.32 5.37 -10.49
N GLY A 93 5.57 5.93 -9.55
CA GLY A 93 4.47 6.85 -9.87
C GLY A 93 4.92 8.24 -10.34
N GLU A 94 6.18 8.61 -10.09
CA GLU A 94 6.79 9.83 -10.61
C GLU A 94 7.47 9.62 -11.98
N GLU A 95 7.83 8.36 -12.29
CA GLU A 95 8.44 7.86 -13.54
C GLU A 95 7.41 7.62 -14.65
N VAL A 96 6.58 8.64 -14.91
CA VAL A 96 5.57 8.60 -15.98
C VAL A 96 6.19 8.27 -17.35
N ASP A 97 7.47 8.57 -17.54
CA ASP A 97 8.24 8.25 -18.74
C ASP A 97 8.48 6.75 -18.96
N LEU A 98 8.39 5.93 -17.92
CA LEU A 98 8.52 4.47 -18.01
C LEU A 98 7.20 3.78 -18.35
N ILE A 99 6.05 4.41 -18.08
CA ILE A 99 4.72 3.83 -18.31
C ILE A 99 4.54 3.33 -19.76
N PRO A 100 4.93 4.07 -20.82
CA PRO A 100 4.78 3.59 -22.20
C PRO A 100 5.66 2.38 -22.52
N LYS A 101 6.77 2.18 -21.80
CA LYS A 101 7.63 1.01 -21.97
C LYS A 101 7.00 -0.24 -21.35
N ALA A 102 6.28 -0.08 -20.25
CA ALA A 102 5.60 -1.16 -19.53
C ALA A 102 4.21 -1.48 -20.11
N GLN A 103 3.50 -0.48 -20.63
CA GLN A 103 2.14 -0.62 -21.15
C GLN A 103 2.06 -0.25 -22.64
N PRO A 104 2.07 -1.24 -23.55
CA PRO A 104 2.10 -1.01 -25.00
C PRO A 104 0.91 -0.21 -25.55
N MET A 105 -0.21 -0.21 -24.82
CA MET A 105 -1.42 0.53 -25.18
C MET A 105 -1.32 2.04 -24.92
N VAL A 106 -0.32 2.50 -24.17
CA VAL A 106 -0.14 3.92 -23.84
C VAL A 106 0.58 4.63 -24.99
N VAL A 107 -0.06 5.66 -25.54
CA VAL A 107 0.40 6.45 -26.69
C VAL A 107 1.31 7.57 -26.19
N GLY A 108 2.51 7.20 -25.76
CA GLY A 108 3.54 8.13 -25.31
C GLY A 108 3.46 8.52 -23.83
N THR A 109 4.42 9.32 -23.39
CA THR A 109 4.57 9.68 -21.97
C THR A 109 3.34 10.43 -21.45
N PRO A 110 2.72 9.97 -20.34
CA PRO A 110 1.62 10.68 -19.71
C PRO A 110 2.02 12.11 -19.29
N GLU A 111 1.09 13.04 -19.46
CA GLU A 111 1.30 14.46 -19.20
C GLU A 111 0.87 14.80 -17.77
N LYS A 112 1.75 15.47 -17.01
CA LYS A 112 1.43 15.97 -15.67
C LYS A 112 0.70 17.32 -15.81
N LEU A 113 -0.48 17.43 -15.21
CA LEU A 113 -1.32 18.62 -15.31
C LEU A 113 -1.30 19.42 -14.02
N GLY A 114 -0.96 20.71 -14.15
CA GLY A 114 -0.94 21.65 -13.04
C GLY A 114 0.16 21.37 -12.00
N PRO A 115 0.04 21.96 -10.79
CA PRO A 115 1.02 21.80 -9.73
C PRO A 115 1.08 20.35 -9.24
N CYS A 116 2.26 19.75 -9.33
CA CYS A 116 2.52 18.39 -8.85
C CYS A 116 3.38 18.41 -7.58
N SER A 117 3.15 17.44 -6.71
CA SER A 117 3.94 17.21 -5.50
C SER A 117 4.04 15.72 -5.22
N LYS A 118 4.93 15.35 -4.29
CA LYS A 118 5.07 13.95 -3.82
C LYS A 118 3.79 13.35 -3.22
N PHE A 119 2.79 14.17 -2.90
CA PHE A 119 1.51 13.74 -2.31
C PHE A 119 0.33 13.87 -3.25
N PHE A 120 0.51 14.54 -4.38
CA PHE A 120 -0.59 14.93 -5.24
C PHE A 120 -0.09 15.10 -6.66
N THR A 121 -0.65 14.34 -7.58
CA THR A 121 -0.36 14.46 -9.02
C THR A 121 -1.64 14.26 -9.81
N VAL A 122 -1.84 15.09 -10.84
CA VAL A 122 -2.86 14.85 -11.87
C VAL A 122 -2.15 14.50 -13.15
N THR A 123 -2.54 13.40 -13.78
CA THR A 123 -1.89 12.88 -14.98
C THR A 123 -2.93 12.62 -16.05
N LEU A 124 -2.69 13.15 -17.26
CA LEU A 124 -3.40 12.78 -18.47
C LEU A 124 -2.64 11.67 -19.19
N MET A 125 -3.30 10.54 -19.36
CA MET A 125 -2.79 9.37 -20.08
C MET A 125 -3.58 9.19 -21.38
N LYS A 126 -2.87 8.96 -22.48
CA LYS A 126 -3.47 8.69 -23.79
C LYS A 126 -3.25 7.23 -24.13
N LEU A 127 -4.32 6.54 -24.49
CA LEU A 127 -4.31 5.11 -24.80
C LEU A 127 -4.83 4.89 -26.22
N SER A 128 -4.26 3.91 -26.91
CA SER A 128 -4.76 3.40 -28.18
C SER A 128 -5.32 2.01 -27.96
N VAL A 129 -6.64 1.89 -28.02
CA VAL A 129 -7.35 0.62 -27.88
C VAL A 129 -8.02 0.31 -29.20
N ILE A 130 -7.45 -0.65 -29.94
CA ILE A 130 -7.89 -1.04 -31.28
C ILE A 130 -7.84 0.17 -32.24
N PHE A 131 -8.98 0.81 -32.51
CA PHE A 131 -9.10 2.00 -33.38
C PHE A 131 -9.45 3.28 -32.60
N PHE A 132 -9.65 3.18 -31.29
CA PHE A 132 -10.04 4.31 -30.45
C PHE A 132 -8.82 4.92 -29.78
N ARG A 133 -8.82 6.26 -29.73
CA ARG A 133 -7.96 7.02 -28.82
C ARG A 133 -8.76 7.37 -27.59
N VAL A 134 -8.30 6.87 -26.44
CA VAL A 134 -8.92 7.10 -25.16
C VAL A 134 -8.01 8.02 -24.36
N GLU A 135 -8.57 9.11 -23.84
CA GLU A 135 -7.89 9.99 -22.92
C GLU A 135 -8.41 9.70 -21.51
N LEU A 136 -7.50 9.35 -20.60
CA LEU A 136 -7.81 9.09 -19.20
C LEU A 136 -7.14 10.13 -18.34
N LEU A 137 -7.93 10.79 -17.52
CA LEU A 137 -7.45 11.72 -16.52
C LEU A 137 -7.44 11.00 -15.17
N PHE A 138 -6.28 10.98 -14.52
CA PHE A 138 -6.11 10.37 -13.21
C PHE A 138 -5.64 11.42 -12.21
N GLU A 139 -6.27 11.43 -11.04
CA GLU A 139 -5.78 12.12 -9.84
C GLU A 139 -5.23 11.08 -8.87
N VAL A 140 -3.98 11.25 -8.48
CA VAL A 140 -3.33 10.42 -7.46
C VAL A 140 -3.07 11.29 -6.23
N LEU A 141 -3.69 10.89 -5.12
CA LEU A 141 -3.46 11.47 -3.81
C LEU A 141 -2.76 10.46 -2.92
N ARG A 142 -1.69 10.88 -2.24
CA ARG A 142 -0.90 10.04 -1.35
C ARG A 142 -0.90 10.59 0.06
N VAL A 143 -1.24 9.75 1.04
CA VAL A 143 -1.14 10.06 2.46
C VAL A 143 -0.10 9.11 3.05
N ARG A 144 0.99 9.66 3.58
CA ARG A 144 2.02 8.87 4.27
C ARG A 144 1.80 8.95 5.77
N ASN A 145 1.95 7.81 6.46
CA ASN A 145 2.10 7.80 7.90
C ASN A 145 3.53 7.40 8.26
N ARG A 146 4.34 8.39 8.63
CA ARG A 146 5.75 8.19 8.99
C ARG A 146 5.95 7.45 10.30
N GLN A 147 4.98 7.53 11.20
CA GLN A 147 5.07 6.89 12.52
C GLN A 147 4.94 5.37 12.40
N PHE A 148 4.16 4.91 11.42
CA PHE A 148 3.80 3.50 11.26
C PHE A 148 4.30 2.88 9.95
N GLY A 149 4.98 3.65 9.10
CA GLY A 149 5.65 3.12 7.91
C GLY A 149 4.71 2.68 6.78
N PHE A 150 3.48 3.22 6.72
CA PHE A 150 2.53 2.93 5.64
C PHE A 150 2.26 4.13 4.74
N LEU A 151 1.83 3.83 3.52
CA LEU A 151 1.37 4.78 2.52
C LEU A 151 -0.02 4.37 2.05
N THR A 152 -0.93 5.32 1.95
CA THR A 152 -2.23 5.14 1.30
C THR A 152 -2.25 5.96 0.02
N GLU A 153 -2.57 5.33 -1.10
CA GLU A 153 -2.79 6.00 -2.38
C GLU A 153 -4.28 5.95 -2.73
N SER A 154 -4.85 7.08 -3.10
CA SER A 154 -6.19 7.19 -3.67
C SER A 154 -6.04 7.63 -5.13
N ILE A 155 -6.37 6.72 -6.05
CA ILE A 155 -6.37 6.98 -7.48
C ILE A 155 -7.82 7.17 -7.92
N ARG A 156 -8.11 8.28 -8.60
CA ARG A 156 -9.47 8.63 -9.03
C ARG A 156 -9.43 9.05 -10.50
N SER A 157 -10.45 8.65 -11.25
CA SER A 157 -10.71 9.10 -12.62
C SER A 157 -12.01 9.90 -12.74
N ASN A 158 -12.72 10.08 -11.63
CA ASN A 158 -13.94 10.88 -11.53
C ASN A 158 -13.74 12.04 -10.54
N PHE A 159 -14.18 13.23 -10.92
CA PHE A 159 -13.90 14.50 -10.24
C PHE A 159 -15.21 15.10 -9.73
N PRO A 160 -15.64 14.78 -8.49
CA PRO A 160 -16.91 15.28 -7.95
C PRO A 160 -16.88 16.80 -7.79
N ALA A 161 -18.00 17.46 -8.11
CA ALA A 161 -18.14 18.92 -8.08
C ALA A 161 -18.06 19.50 -6.66
N ASP A 162 -18.44 18.69 -5.69
CA ASP A 162 -18.50 18.89 -4.25
C ASP A 162 -17.13 18.80 -3.56
N GLY A 163 -16.07 18.55 -4.34
CA GLY A 163 -14.69 18.65 -3.87
C GLY A 163 -14.14 17.34 -3.31
N ARG A 164 -12.93 17.41 -2.76
CA ARG A 164 -12.16 16.22 -2.40
C ARG A 164 -12.54 15.72 -1.00
N HIS A 165 -13.05 14.50 -0.90
CA HIS A 165 -13.03 13.75 0.37
C HIS A 165 -11.60 13.25 0.64
N ILE A 166 -10.78 14.12 1.23
CA ILE A 166 -9.45 13.77 1.75
C ILE A 166 -9.63 13.53 3.25
N PRO A 167 -9.18 12.38 3.81
CA PRO A 167 -9.14 12.19 5.25
C PRO A 167 -8.31 13.32 5.89
N GLU A 168 -8.79 13.92 6.98
CA GLU A 168 -8.05 14.97 7.67
C GLU A 168 -6.64 14.48 8.04
N LYS A 169 -5.65 15.37 7.93
CA LYS A 169 -4.27 15.05 8.31
C LYS A 169 -4.24 14.69 9.80
N GLY A 170 -4.00 13.41 10.09
CA GLY A 170 -3.54 12.94 11.41
C GLY A 170 -2.10 13.36 11.68
#